data_AF-A0AAW9USB5-F1
#
_entry.id   AF-A0AAW9USB5-F1
#
_cell.length_a   1.000
_cell.length_b   1.000
_cell.length_c   1.000
_cell.angle_alpha   90.00
_cell.angle_beta   90.00
_cell.angle_gamma   90.00
#
_symmetry.space_group_name_H-M   'P 1'
#
loop_
_entity.id
_entity.type
_entity.pdbx_description
1 polymer ?
#
loop_
_entity_poly.entity_id
_entity_poly.type
_entity_poly.pdbx_seq_one_letter_code
_entity_poly.pdbx_strand_id
1 'polypeptide(L)'
;MFDFATPIDRHGTWCTQWDYVADRFGAADLLPFTISDMDFATAPCILDAVSQRLAHGVFGYSRWRNEAFLGAIAHWYASRFNSDIDPQSVVYGPSVIYMVAETIRQWSKEGDGIVVHTPAYDAFYNTITANRRRIAPVPLILKDNRWRCDMERLEAALAEPKNTLLLLCSPHNPTGKVWRREELETMAALCQRHGVRVISDEIHMDMTWSEHRHIPWSEVAQGPWALFTSGSKSFNIPAFTGAYGFIPEENERDSYLQALKGRDGLSSPSVPALVAHIAAYRDGAPWLDALRDYLQANMRYVADTLNNAFPALCWQPPEATYLAWIDLRPLNVDDRALQQALIAEQKVAIMPGYTYGPEGNGFLRLNVGCPREKLERGVEGLIAALRSLS
;
A
#
# COMPACT_ATOMS: atom_id res chain seq x y z
N MET A 1 21.79 -15.97 0.90
CA MET A 1 20.77 -16.18 -0.14
C MET A 1 19.48 -16.51 0.59
N PHE A 2 18.40 -15.79 0.30
CA PHE A 2 17.09 -16.00 0.94
C PHE A 2 16.23 -16.90 0.06
N ASP A 3 15.39 -17.72 0.68
CA ASP A 3 14.48 -18.62 -0.04
C ASP A 3 13.08 -18.01 -0.14
N PHE A 4 12.68 -17.72 -1.37
CA PHE A 4 11.33 -17.27 -1.74
C PHE A 4 10.61 -18.28 -2.63
N ALA A 5 11.23 -19.43 -2.91
CA ALA A 5 10.68 -20.44 -3.81
C ALA A 5 9.90 -21.52 -3.04
N THR A 6 10.32 -21.85 -1.81
CA THR A 6 9.63 -22.85 -0.99
C THR A 6 8.23 -22.36 -0.58
N PRO A 7 7.15 -23.08 -0.97
CA PRO A 7 5.81 -22.75 -0.54
C PRO A 7 5.65 -22.87 0.98
N ILE A 8 4.96 -21.90 1.59
CA ILE A 8 4.58 -21.93 3.00
C ILE A 8 3.07 -22.14 3.07
N ASP A 9 2.65 -23.21 3.73
CA ASP A 9 1.23 -23.45 3.97
C ASP A 9 0.71 -22.46 5.02
N ARG A 10 -0.36 -21.76 4.67
CA ARG A 10 -1.02 -20.74 5.50
C ARG A 10 -2.42 -21.17 5.93
N HIS A 11 -2.89 -22.36 5.58
CA HIS A 11 -4.19 -22.85 6.03
C HIS A 11 -4.20 -23.07 7.55
N GLY A 12 -5.33 -22.75 8.18
CA GLY A 12 -5.50 -22.88 9.62
C GLY A 12 -4.72 -21.84 10.44
N THR A 13 -4.24 -20.77 9.80
CA THR A 13 -3.55 -19.65 10.46
C THR A 13 -4.46 -18.43 10.68
N TRP A 14 -5.74 -18.56 10.34
CA TRP A 14 -6.75 -17.49 10.32
C TRP A 14 -6.40 -16.36 9.34
N CYS A 15 -5.70 -16.70 8.25
CA CYS A 15 -5.29 -15.69 7.29
C CYS A 15 -6.43 -15.34 6.34
N THR A 16 -6.63 -14.05 6.10
CA THR A 16 -7.74 -13.58 5.26
C THR A 16 -7.65 -14.08 3.81
N GLN A 17 -6.41 -14.26 3.31
CA GLN A 17 -6.18 -14.62 1.93
C GLN A 17 -6.55 -16.08 1.61
N TRP A 18 -6.36 -17.02 2.54
CA TRP A 18 -6.65 -18.45 2.32
C TRP A 18 -7.87 -18.93 3.12
N ASP A 19 -7.86 -18.77 4.45
CA ASP A 19 -8.92 -19.30 5.31
C ASP A 19 -10.26 -18.56 5.15
N TYR A 20 -10.21 -17.28 4.76
CA TYR A 20 -11.41 -16.43 4.57
C TYR A 20 -11.59 -15.95 3.12
N VAL A 21 -11.03 -16.67 2.14
CA VAL A 21 -11.19 -16.30 0.72
C VAL A 21 -12.67 -16.29 0.29
N ALA A 22 -13.48 -17.17 0.88
CA ALA A 22 -14.91 -17.30 0.62
C ALA A 22 -15.71 -16.04 0.99
N ASP A 23 -15.29 -15.29 2.02
CA ASP A 23 -15.98 -14.07 2.46
C ASP A 23 -15.98 -12.99 1.36
N ARG A 24 -14.97 -13.01 0.49
CA ARG A 24 -14.80 -12.04 -0.59
C ARG A 24 -15.25 -12.57 -1.95
N PHE A 25 -15.08 -13.86 -2.21
CA PHE A 25 -15.31 -14.47 -3.54
C PHE A 25 -16.53 -15.41 -3.58
N GLY A 26 -17.20 -15.66 -2.45
CA GLY A 26 -18.38 -16.51 -2.37
C GLY A 26 -18.11 -18.02 -2.52
N ALA A 27 -16.84 -18.44 -2.58
CA ALA A 27 -16.45 -19.84 -2.67
C ALA A 27 -15.16 -20.11 -1.88
N ALA A 28 -15.11 -21.27 -1.25
CA ALA A 28 -13.91 -21.79 -0.57
C ALA A 28 -12.94 -22.45 -1.57
N ASP A 29 -11.77 -22.87 -1.08
CA ASP A 29 -10.76 -23.65 -1.82
C ASP A 29 -10.29 -22.98 -3.13
N LEU A 30 -10.19 -21.65 -3.13
CA LEU A 30 -9.67 -20.86 -4.24
C LEU A 30 -8.18 -20.56 -4.05
N LEU A 31 -7.41 -20.60 -5.13
CA LEU A 31 -6.02 -20.13 -5.17
C LEU A 31 -5.98 -18.59 -5.15
N PRO A 32 -5.51 -17.93 -4.07
CA PRO A 32 -5.81 -16.52 -3.86
C PRO A 32 -4.65 -15.57 -4.23
N PHE A 33 -4.96 -14.50 -4.95
CA PHE A 33 -4.06 -13.40 -5.33
C PHE A 33 -4.67 -12.05 -4.94
N THR A 34 -5.03 -11.90 -3.67
CA THR A 34 -6.05 -10.93 -3.25
C THR A 34 -5.49 -9.73 -2.47
N ILE A 35 -5.25 -9.93 -1.18
CA ILE A 35 -4.81 -8.93 -0.20
C ILE A 35 -3.31 -8.67 -0.38
N SER A 36 -2.85 -7.48 -0.02
CA SER A 36 -1.45 -7.05 -0.18
C SER A 36 -0.52 -7.51 0.96
N ASP A 37 -0.67 -8.72 1.48
CA ASP A 37 0.40 -9.42 2.22
C ASP A 37 1.05 -10.47 1.29
N MET A 38 2.09 -11.16 1.75
CA MET A 38 2.87 -12.08 0.91
C MET A 38 2.87 -13.51 1.44
N ASP A 39 3.07 -14.48 0.55
CA ASP A 39 3.30 -15.88 0.90
C ASP A 39 4.80 -16.19 1.11
N PHE A 40 5.51 -15.30 1.79
CA PHE A 40 6.92 -15.47 2.16
C PHE A 40 7.11 -15.34 3.66
N ALA A 41 8.06 -16.10 4.22
CA ALA A 41 8.55 -15.83 5.56
C ALA A 41 9.17 -14.43 5.61
N THR A 42 8.97 -13.70 6.70
CA THR A 42 9.62 -12.41 6.94
C THR A 42 11.14 -12.57 7.09
N ALA A 43 11.87 -11.44 7.14
CA ALA A 43 13.32 -11.45 7.26
C ALA A 43 13.80 -12.20 8.52
N PRO A 44 14.86 -13.03 8.45
CA PRO A 44 15.37 -13.77 9.61
C PRO A 44 15.71 -12.87 10.82
N CYS A 45 16.28 -11.68 10.58
CA CYS A 45 16.58 -10.73 11.65
C CYS A 45 15.33 -10.30 12.45
N ILE A 46 14.16 -10.25 11.82
CA ILE A 46 12.89 -9.93 12.47
C ILE A 46 12.45 -11.11 13.35
N LEU A 47 12.51 -12.33 12.82
CA LEU A 47 12.16 -13.55 13.57
C LEU A 47 13.06 -13.72 14.79
N ASP A 48 14.37 -13.50 14.62
CA ASP A 48 15.36 -13.61 15.70
C ASP A 48 15.10 -12.56 16.79
N ALA A 49 14.92 -11.30 16.40
CA ALA A 49 14.69 -10.21 17.34
C ALA A 49 13.37 -10.39 18.12
N VAL A 50 12.29 -10.78 17.43
CA VAL A 50 11.00 -11.04 18.07
C VAL A 50 11.11 -12.25 19.01
N SER A 51 11.74 -13.34 18.57
CA SER A 51 11.93 -14.54 19.41
C SER A 51 12.73 -14.24 20.68
N GLN A 52 13.84 -13.49 20.53
CA GLN A 52 14.62 -13.01 21.67
C GLN A 52 13.77 -12.14 22.60
N ARG A 53 12.94 -11.25 22.05
CA ARG A 53 12.05 -10.43 22.88
C ARG A 53 11.00 -11.27 23.61
N LEU A 54 10.46 -12.31 22.99
CA LEU A 54 9.49 -13.20 23.62
C LEU A 54 10.12 -13.97 24.79
N ALA A 55 11.40 -14.36 24.68
CA ALA A 55 12.12 -15.05 25.75
C ALA A 55 12.25 -14.23 27.06
N HIS A 56 12.07 -12.91 27.02
CA HIS A 56 12.08 -12.06 28.21
C HIS A 56 10.91 -12.36 29.19
N GLY A 57 9.79 -12.92 28.70
CA GLY A 57 8.66 -13.36 29.55
C GLY A 57 7.78 -12.26 30.16
N VAL A 58 8.24 -11.01 30.20
CA VAL A 58 7.42 -9.86 30.65
C VAL A 58 6.92 -9.04 29.46
N PHE A 59 5.59 -8.87 29.35
CA PHE A 59 4.90 -8.18 28.24
C PHE A 59 3.98 -7.05 28.73
N GLY A 60 4.43 -6.29 29.73
CA GLY A 60 3.71 -5.11 30.22
C GLY A 60 3.66 -3.96 29.20
N TYR A 61 3.08 -2.83 29.64
CA TYR A 61 2.96 -1.62 28.82
C TYR A 61 4.30 -1.15 28.25
N SER A 62 4.25 -0.67 27.01
CA SER A 62 5.43 -0.23 26.26
C SER A 62 5.24 1.18 25.70
N ARG A 63 6.33 1.77 25.21
CA ARG A 63 6.33 3.10 24.59
C ARG A 63 7.07 3.05 23.27
N TRP A 64 6.43 3.54 22.21
CA TRP A 64 7.03 3.65 20.88
C TRP A 64 8.15 4.69 20.85
N ARG A 65 8.02 5.77 21.63
CA ARG A 65 8.99 6.87 21.66
C ARG A 65 10.22 6.48 22.49
N ASN A 66 11.16 5.82 21.84
CA ASN A 66 12.46 5.42 22.39
C ASN A 66 13.55 5.55 21.32
N GLU A 67 14.80 5.66 21.75
CA GLU A 67 15.95 5.91 20.87
C GLU A 67 16.15 4.82 19.81
N ALA A 68 15.87 3.55 20.15
CA ALA A 68 16.05 2.44 19.22
C ALA A 68 15.05 2.50 18.04
N PHE A 69 13.78 2.80 18.33
CA PHE A 69 12.75 2.93 17.29
C PHE A 69 12.98 4.18 16.43
N LEU A 70 13.20 5.34 17.06
CA LEU A 70 13.45 6.59 16.34
C LEU A 70 14.74 6.53 15.52
N GLY A 71 15.81 5.96 16.08
CA GLY A 71 17.08 5.77 15.39
C GLY A 71 16.98 4.80 14.21
N ALA A 72 16.19 3.73 14.31
CA ALA A 72 15.96 2.82 13.21
C ALA A 72 15.22 3.49 12.05
N ILE A 73 14.18 4.30 12.33
CA ILE A 73 13.48 5.08 11.30
C ILE A 73 14.45 6.08 10.66
N ALA A 74 15.23 6.82 11.45
CA ALA A 74 16.18 7.81 10.95
C ALA A 74 17.24 7.18 10.04
N HIS A 75 17.79 6.04 10.46
CA HIS A 75 18.73 5.26 9.66
C HIS A 75 18.09 4.81 8.33
N TRP A 76 16.85 4.32 8.36
CA TRP A 76 16.17 3.86 7.14
C TRP A 76 15.95 5.00 6.15
N TYR A 77 15.45 6.15 6.61
CA TYR A 77 15.22 7.30 5.73
C TYR A 77 16.51 7.85 5.12
N ALA A 78 17.56 7.99 5.93
CA ALA A 78 18.86 8.45 5.44
C ALA A 78 19.45 7.46 4.42
N SER A 79 19.40 6.16 4.69
CA SER A 79 20.02 5.13 3.84
C SER A 79 19.23 4.78 2.58
N ARG A 80 17.89 4.74 2.65
CA ARG A 80 17.03 4.35 1.51
C ARG A 80 16.59 5.52 0.65
N PHE A 81 16.33 6.67 1.26
CA PHE A 81 15.70 7.81 0.58
C PHE A 81 16.59 9.05 0.53
N ASN A 82 17.76 9.04 1.20
CA ASN A 82 18.61 10.23 1.34
C ASN A 82 17.82 11.42 1.92
N SER A 83 17.00 11.12 2.93
CA SER A 83 16.10 12.06 3.59
C SER A 83 16.42 12.10 5.07
N ASP A 84 16.60 13.29 5.61
CA ASP A 84 16.83 13.52 7.03
C ASP A 84 15.49 13.76 7.72
N ILE A 85 15.18 12.95 8.73
CA ILE A 85 13.94 13.10 9.50
C ILE A 85 14.20 13.80 10.83
N ASP A 86 13.26 14.65 11.24
CA ASP A 86 13.21 15.17 12.61
C ASP A 86 12.52 14.14 13.53
N PRO A 87 13.23 13.53 14.50
CA PRO A 87 12.63 12.58 15.44
C PRO A 87 11.52 13.18 16.31
N GLN A 88 11.43 14.51 16.44
CA GLN A 88 10.34 15.18 17.17
C GLN A 88 9.02 15.15 16.40
N SER A 89 9.07 15.10 15.06
CA SER A 89 7.88 15.02 14.20
C SER A 89 7.23 13.65 14.18
N VAL A 90 7.93 12.61 14.65
CA VAL A 90 7.47 11.21 14.56
C VAL A 90 6.22 10.99 15.42
N VAL A 91 5.24 10.30 14.84
CA VAL A 91 4.05 9.79 15.52
C VAL A 91 3.89 8.29 15.28
N TYR A 92 3.15 7.62 16.16
CA TYR A 92 2.82 6.20 16.05
C TYR A 92 1.31 6.00 15.95
N GLY A 93 0.88 4.96 15.24
CA GLY A 93 -0.51 4.50 15.25
C GLY A 93 -0.62 2.98 15.10
N PRO A 94 -1.77 2.37 15.45
CA PRO A 94 -2.00 0.94 15.26
C PRO A 94 -1.95 0.47 13.80
N SER A 95 -2.31 1.33 12.85
CA SER A 95 -2.24 1.07 11.41
C SER A 95 -2.23 2.38 10.62
N VAL A 96 -1.71 2.37 9.39
CA VAL A 96 -1.72 3.56 8.51
C VAL A 96 -3.15 4.09 8.31
N ILE A 97 -4.12 3.21 8.06
CA ILE A 97 -5.52 3.62 7.87
C ILE A 97 -6.14 4.23 9.14
N TYR A 98 -5.75 3.77 10.35
CA TYR A 98 -6.16 4.46 11.58
C TYR A 98 -5.58 5.88 11.62
N MET A 99 -4.29 6.04 11.27
CA MET A 99 -3.63 7.35 11.26
C MET A 99 -4.30 8.29 10.26
N VAL A 100 -4.56 7.82 9.03
CA VAL A 100 -5.32 8.55 8.00
C VAL A 100 -6.71 8.95 8.52
N ALA A 101 -7.47 8.01 9.09
CA ALA A 101 -8.81 8.27 9.60
C ALA A 101 -8.81 9.33 10.71
N GLU A 102 -7.85 9.26 11.63
CA GLU A 102 -7.75 10.24 12.70
C GLU A 102 -7.37 11.62 12.19
N THR A 103 -6.41 11.71 11.29
CA THR A 103 -6.00 12.98 10.72
C THR A 103 -7.10 13.58 9.85
N ILE A 104 -7.87 12.78 9.10
CA ILE A 104 -9.11 13.26 8.44
C ILE A 104 -10.06 13.86 9.47
N ARG A 105 -10.29 13.20 10.62
CA ARG A 105 -11.18 13.70 11.67
C ARG A 105 -10.74 15.05 12.22
N GLN A 106 -9.44 15.24 12.43
CA GLN A 106 -8.87 16.45 13.01
C GLN A 106 -8.73 17.61 12.01
N TRP A 107 -8.45 17.30 10.74
CA TRP A 107 -8.04 18.31 9.76
C TRP A 107 -9.14 18.75 8.81
N SER A 108 -10.30 18.12 8.87
CA SER A 108 -11.49 18.46 8.08
C SER A 108 -12.75 18.41 8.95
N LYS A 109 -13.88 18.83 8.40
CA LYS A 109 -15.20 18.72 9.02
C LYS A 109 -16.05 17.65 8.32
N GLU A 110 -17.11 17.19 8.98
CA GLU A 110 -18.12 16.37 8.30
C GLU A 110 -18.66 17.13 7.07
N GLY A 111 -18.81 16.43 5.94
CA GLY A 111 -19.25 16.98 4.66
C GLY A 111 -18.15 17.62 3.81
N ASP A 112 -16.95 17.88 4.35
CA ASP A 112 -15.81 18.32 3.55
C ASP A 112 -15.38 17.23 2.56
N GLY A 113 -14.80 17.66 1.44
CA GLY A 113 -14.26 16.83 0.40
C GLY A 113 -12.80 16.47 0.65
N ILE A 114 -12.48 15.19 0.44
CA ILE A 114 -11.12 14.66 0.43
C ILE A 114 -10.76 14.35 -1.02
N VAL A 115 -9.78 15.07 -1.56
CA VAL A 115 -9.26 14.87 -2.91
C VAL A 115 -8.46 13.56 -2.93
N VAL A 116 -8.76 12.69 -3.88
CA VAL A 116 -8.12 11.37 -4.04
C VAL A 116 -7.87 11.10 -5.52
N HIS A 117 -6.68 10.62 -5.85
CA HIS A 117 -6.37 10.12 -7.19
C HIS A 117 -7.04 8.75 -7.43
N THR A 118 -7.93 8.63 -8.41
CA THR A 118 -8.67 7.39 -8.71
C THR A 118 -8.15 6.66 -9.97
N PRO A 119 -8.27 5.31 -10.08
CA PRO A 119 -8.78 4.37 -9.08
C PRO A 119 -7.91 4.39 -7.82
N ALA A 120 -8.45 4.08 -6.66
CA ALA A 120 -7.71 4.19 -5.39
C ALA A 120 -7.81 2.91 -4.56
N TYR A 121 -6.95 2.77 -3.55
CA TYR A 121 -7.05 1.71 -2.57
C TYR A 121 -8.46 1.67 -1.94
N ASP A 122 -9.08 0.49 -1.93
CA ASP A 122 -10.49 0.29 -1.54
C ASP A 122 -10.80 0.84 -0.13
N ALA A 123 -9.85 0.70 0.80
CA ALA A 123 -10.02 1.23 2.15
C ALA A 123 -10.13 2.77 2.22
N PHE A 124 -9.62 3.52 1.24
CA PHE A 124 -9.74 4.98 1.23
C PHE A 124 -11.21 5.40 1.09
N TYR A 125 -11.95 4.77 0.18
CA TYR A 125 -13.37 5.04 -0.02
C TYR A 125 -14.16 4.81 1.29
N ASN A 126 -13.94 3.66 1.92
CA ASN A 126 -14.60 3.32 3.18
C ASN A 126 -14.18 4.24 4.33
N THR A 127 -12.90 4.58 4.43
CA THR A 127 -12.38 5.44 5.51
C THR A 127 -12.94 6.86 5.41
N ILE A 128 -12.97 7.44 4.22
CA ILE A 128 -13.49 8.79 3.98
C ILE A 128 -14.99 8.84 4.29
N THR A 129 -15.76 7.90 3.74
CA THR A 129 -17.23 7.88 3.87
C THR A 129 -17.69 7.51 5.29
N ALA A 130 -17.04 6.56 5.96
CA ALA A 130 -17.35 6.19 7.34
C ALA A 130 -17.07 7.33 8.33
N ASN A 131 -16.11 8.21 8.02
CA ASN A 131 -15.87 9.44 8.76
C ASN A 131 -16.72 10.63 8.28
N ARG A 132 -17.76 10.37 7.46
CA ARG A 132 -18.73 11.36 6.96
C ARG A 132 -18.10 12.50 6.16
N ARG A 133 -17.04 12.23 5.41
CA ARG A 133 -16.50 13.14 4.39
C ARG A 133 -16.94 12.67 3.00
N ARG A 134 -16.85 13.57 2.02
CA ARG A 134 -17.11 13.28 0.61
C ARG A 134 -15.80 12.97 -0.10
N ILE A 135 -15.85 12.08 -1.07
CA ILE A 135 -14.71 11.82 -1.95
C ILE A 135 -14.77 12.84 -3.09
N ALA A 136 -13.66 13.53 -3.33
CA ALA A 136 -13.45 14.41 -4.48
C ALA A 136 -12.47 13.72 -5.45
N PRO A 137 -12.95 12.89 -6.39
CA PRO A 137 -12.08 12.06 -7.21
C PRO A 137 -11.36 12.90 -8.28
N VAL A 138 -10.06 12.64 -8.45
CA VAL A 138 -9.22 13.11 -9.55
C VAL A 138 -8.67 11.88 -10.27
N PRO A 139 -9.38 11.35 -11.28
CA PRO A 139 -8.96 10.20 -12.07
C PRO A 139 -7.58 10.40 -12.68
N LEU A 140 -6.73 9.40 -12.51
CA LEU A 140 -5.48 9.28 -13.24
C LEU A 140 -5.75 8.87 -14.68
N ILE A 141 -4.88 9.33 -15.57
CA ILE A 141 -4.94 9.05 -17.00
C ILE A 141 -3.87 8.01 -17.32
N LEU A 142 -4.28 6.86 -17.85
CA LEU A 142 -3.38 5.89 -18.45
C LEU A 142 -3.12 6.27 -19.91
N LYS A 143 -1.88 6.65 -20.22
CA LYS A 143 -1.44 6.96 -21.59
C LYS A 143 -0.05 6.38 -21.82
N ASP A 144 0.12 5.67 -22.93
CA ASP A 144 1.38 5.03 -23.32
C ASP A 144 1.94 4.12 -22.19
N ASN A 145 1.06 3.29 -21.59
CA ASN A 145 1.36 2.44 -20.42
C ASN A 145 1.91 3.18 -19.20
N ARG A 146 1.64 4.50 -19.07
CA ARG A 146 2.05 5.30 -17.92
C ARG A 146 0.87 6.05 -17.33
N TRP A 147 0.74 5.97 -16.02
CA TRP A 147 -0.26 6.72 -15.27
C TRP A 147 0.23 8.15 -15.01
N ARG A 148 -0.64 9.11 -15.29
CA ARG A 148 -0.38 10.55 -15.13
C ARG A 148 -1.51 11.20 -14.37
N CYS A 149 -1.18 12.18 -13.54
CA CYS A 149 -2.18 13.10 -12.99
C CYS A 149 -2.45 14.22 -14.00
N ASP A 150 -3.72 14.54 -14.19
CA ASP A 150 -4.15 15.76 -14.86
C ASP A 150 -4.06 16.91 -13.84
N MET A 151 -2.98 17.70 -13.95
CA MET A 151 -2.70 18.77 -12.99
C MET A 151 -3.72 19.91 -13.04
N GLU A 152 -4.34 20.17 -14.20
CA GLU A 152 -5.40 21.18 -14.31
C GLU A 152 -6.66 20.69 -13.58
N ARG A 153 -7.01 19.42 -13.76
CA ARG A 153 -8.13 18.81 -13.03
C ARG A 153 -7.87 18.74 -11.53
N LEU A 154 -6.63 18.45 -11.13
CA LEU A 154 -6.22 18.48 -9.73
C LEU A 154 -6.37 19.89 -9.16
N GLU A 155 -5.83 20.91 -9.84
CA GLU A 155 -5.94 22.31 -9.43
C GLU A 155 -7.40 22.74 -9.28
N ALA A 156 -8.26 22.42 -10.26
CA ALA A 156 -9.68 22.72 -10.18
C ALA A 156 -10.35 22.06 -8.96
N ALA A 157 -10.01 20.80 -8.68
CA ALA A 157 -10.53 20.10 -7.49
C ALA A 157 -10.02 20.73 -6.18
N LEU A 158 -8.74 21.12 -6.12
CA LEU A 158 -8.15 21.76 -4.95
C LEU A 158 -8.69 23.19 -4.72
N ALA A 159 -9.03 23.90 -5.79
CA ALA A 159 -9.59 25.24 -5.71
C ALA A 159 -11.01 25.28 -5.12
N GLU A 160 -11.71 24.14 -5.10
CA GLU A 160 -13.06 24.10 -4.54
C GLU A 160 -13.05 24.26 -3.02
N PRO A 161 -13.70 25.30 -2.44
CA PRO A 161 -13.56 25.64 -1.02
C PRO A 161 -13.98 24.55 -0.03
N LYS A 162 -14.76 23.56 -0.50
CA LYS A 162 -15.20 22.42 0.31
C LYS A 162 -14.24 21.25 0.25
N ASN A 163 -13.23 21.25 -0.59
CA ASN A 163 -12.21 20.20 -0.66
C ASN A 163 -11.02 20.64 0.19
N THR A 164 -10.86 20.05 1.38
CA THR A 164 -9.94 20.57 2.41
C THR A 164 -8.69 19.74 2.60
N LEU A 165 -8.68 18.50 2.10
CA LEU A 165 -7.52 17.61 2.16
C LEU A 165 -7.24 16.96 0.81
N LEU A 166 -5.97 16.71 0.52
CA LEU A 166 -5.50 15.72 -0.44
C LEU A 166 -5.03 14.49 0.33
N LEU A 167 -5.65 13.34 0.05
CA LEU A 167 -5.14 12.04 0.48
C LEU A 167 -4.35 11.42 -0.69
N LEU A 168 -3.04 11.57 -0.63
CA LEU A 168 -2.08 11.06 -1.61
C LEU A 168 -1.69 9.62 -1.25
N CYS A 169 -1.62 8.75 -2.25
CA CYS A 169 -1.04 7.40 -2.13
C CYS A 169 0.24 7.36 -2.97
N SER A 170 1.40 7.14 -2.33
CA SER A 170 2.72 7.29 -2.95
C SER A 170 3.72 6.23 -2.41
N PRO A 171 4.09 5.20 -3.19
CA PRO A 171 3.62 4.82 -4.51
C PRO A 171 2.12 4.50 -4.55
N HIS A 172 1.49 4.73 -5.70
CA HIS A 172 0.04 4.70 -5.83
C HIS A 172 -0.52 3.28 -6.01
N ASN A 173 -1.37 2.82 -5.09
CA ASN A 173 -2.13 1.58 -5.19
C ASN A 173 -3.55 1.91 -5.74
N PRO A 174 -4.02 1.25 -6.82
CA PRO A 174 -3.47 0.02 -7.41
C PRO A 174 -2.51 0.20 -8.58
N THR A 175 -2.34 1.41 -9.12
CA THR A 175 -1.67 1.60 -10.42
C THR A 175 -0.18 1.23 -10.43
N GLY A 176 0.45 1.21 -9.25
CA GLY A 176 1.89 1.04 -9.06
C GLY A 176 2.72 2.22 -9.59
N LYS A 177 2.11 3.40 -9.77
CA LYS A 177 2.81 4.63 -10.16
C LYS A 177 3.77 5.08 -9.06
N VAL A 178 4.97 5.47 -9.46
CA VAL A 178 5.89 6.27 -8.63
C VAL A 178 5.79 7.73 -9.07
N TRP A 179 5.54 8.62 -8.12
CA TRP A 179 5.41 10.04 -8.40
C TRP A 179 6.80 10.67 -8.63
N ARG A 180 6.91 11.45 -9.70
CA ARG A 180 8.14 12.20 -9.98
C ARG A 180 8.25 13.42 -9.08
N ARG A 181 9.49 13.88 -8.86
CA ARG A 181 9.76 15.09 -8.05
C ARG A 181 8.95 16.28 -8.53
N GLU A 182 8.95 16.53 -9.84
CA GLU A 182 8.27 17.69 -10.42
C GLU A 182 6.74 17.60 -10.28
N GLU A 183 6.19 16.37 -10.34
CA GLU A 183 4.77 16.14 -10.06
C GLU A 183 4.45 16.49 -8.60
N LEU A 184 5.24 15.99 -7.65
CA LEU A 184 5.03 16.22 -6.21
C LEU A 184 5.23 17.69 -5.82
N GLU A 185 6.24 18.37 -6.36
CA GLU A 185 6.49 19.80 -6.13
C GLU A 185 5.33 20.67 -6.68
N THR A 186 4.81 20.30 -7.85
CA THR A 186 3.61 20.95 -8.40
C THR A 186 2.41 20.73 -7.48
N MET A 187 2.16 19.49 -7.04
CA MET A 187 1.07 19.19 -6.10
C MET A 187 1.20 19.97 -4.79
N ALA A 188 2.41 20.03 -4.22
CA ALA A 188 2.66 20.76 -2.98
C ALA A 188 2.34 22.25 -3.13
N ALA A 189 2.80 22.87 -4.23
CA ALA A 189 2.52 24.28 -4.52
C ALA A 189 1.02 24.55 -4.73
N LEU A 190 0.31 23.66 -5.44
CA LEU A 190 -1.14 23.75 -5.63
C LEU A 190 -1.88 23.63 -4.29
N CYS A 191 -1.55 22.63 -3.48
CA CYS A 191 -2.16 22.42 -2.16
C CYS A 191 -1.94 23.63 -1.25
N GLN A 192 -0.72 24.16 -1.18
CA GLN A 192 -0.42 25.37 -0.39
C GLN A 192 -1.24 26.57 -0.89
N ARG A 193 -1.27 26.80 -2.21
CA ARG A 193 -1.98 27.95 -2.80
C ARG A 193 -3.48 27.94 -2.52
N HIS A 194 -4.09 26.77 -2.49
CA HIS A 194 -5.53 26.61 -2.23
C HIS A 194 -5.87 26.30 -0.77
N GLY A 195 -4.88 26.29 0.14
CA GLY A 195 -5.09 26.00 1.55
C GLY A 195 -5.53 24.56 1.84
N VAL A 196 -5.23 23.63 0.93
CA VAL A 196 -5.51 22.21 1.06
C VAL A 196 -4.36 21.53 1.79
N ARG A 197 -4.66 20.76 2.83
CA ARG A 197 -3.64 20.04 3.62
C ARG A 197 -3.40 18.66 3.02
N VAL A 198 -2.23 18.07 3.26
CA VAL A 198 -1.87 16.80 2.62
C VAL A 198 -1.69 15.69 3.64
N ILE A 199 -2.29 14.53 3.35
CA ILE A 199 -1.98 13.25 4.00
C ILE A 199 -1.35 12.36 2.93
N SER A 200 -0.07 12.03 3.08
CA SER A 200 0.65 11.10 2.20
C SER A 200 0.70 9.70 2.83
N ASP A 201 -0.02 8.74 2.25
CA ASP A 201 0.12 7.31 2.56
C ASP A 201 1.28 6.76 1.74
N GLU A 202 2.37 6.43 2.43
CA GLU A 202 3.62 5.94 1.83
C GLU A 202 3.98 4.52 2.27
N ILE A 203 2.97 3.70 2.58
CA ILE A 203 3.19 2.33 3.07
C ILE A 203 3.94 1.43 2.07
N HIS A 204 3.96 1.79 0.78
CA HIS A 204 4.66 1.06 -0.28
C HIS A 204 5.99 1.69 -0.70
N MET A 205 6.52 2.67 0.05
CA MET A 205 7.73 3.44 -0.29
C MET A 205 8.97 2.61 -0.65
N ASP A 206 9.12 1.42 -0.06
CA ASP A 206 10.28 0.56 -0.31
C ASP A 206 10.12 -0.35 -1.55
N MET A 207 8.92 -0.43 -2.13
CA MET A 207 8.58 -1.39 -3.18
C MET A 207 8.66 -0.75 -4.58
N THR A 208 9.68 0.06 -4.84
CA THR A 208 9.93 0.61 -6.18
C THR A 208 10.93 -0.25 -6.95
N TRP A 209 10.88 -0.18 -8.29
CA TRP A 209 11.71 -1.01 -9.16
C TRP A 209 12.76 -0.22 -9.92
N SER A 210 13.90 -0.86 -10.21
CA SER A 210 14.97 -0.33 -11.07
C SER A 210 15.40 1.10 -10.68
N GLU A 211 15.37 2.06 -11.61
CA GLU A 211 15.73 3.47 -11.42
C GLU A 211 14.65 4.31 -10.74
N HIS A 212 13.42 3.79 -10.61
CA HIS A 212 12.33 4.52 -9.97
C HIS A 212 12.60 4.60 -8.46
N ARG A 213 12.80 5.82 -7.97
CA ARG A 213 13.00 6.10 -6.55
C ARG A 213 11.76 6.75 -5.98
N HIS A 214 11.32 6.24 -4.83
CA HIS A 214 10.33 6.94 -4.03
C HIS A 214 10.91 8.25 -3.51
N ILE A 215 10.10 9.30 -3.51
CA ILE A 215 10.42 10.60 -2.93
C ILE A 215 9.43 10.81 -1.79
N PRO A 216 9.89 10.76 -0.53
CA PRO A 216 9.02 11.05 0.60
C PRO A 216 8.42 12.45 0.49
N TRP A 217 7.14 12.60 0.84
CA TRP A 217 6.46 13.90 0.79
C TRP A 217 7.22 14.98 1.58
N SER A 218 7.91 14.60 2.66
CA SER A 218 8.76 15.51 3.46
C SER A 218 9.80 16.27 2.63
N GLU A 219 10.23 15.75 1.48
CA GLU A 219 11.24 16.34 0.59
C GLU A 219 10.69 17.41 -0.35
N VAL A 220 9.36 17.56 -0.45
CA VAL A 220 8.70 18.53 -1.35
C VAL A 220 7.61 19.34 -0.66
N ALA A 221 7.30 19.01 0.60
CA ALA A 221 6.12 19.48 1.27
C ALA A 221 6.07 21.01 1.42
N GLN A 222 4.87 21.55 1.26
CA GLN A 222 4.55 22.96 1.50
C GLN A 222 3.23 23.03 2.29
N GLY A 223 3.13 23.97 3.24
CA GLY A 223 1.96 24.09 4.11
C GLY A 223 1.80 22.91 5.11
N PRO A 224 0.63 22.72 5.73
CA PRO A 224 0.39 21.64 6.69
C PRO A 224 0.29 20.26 6.03
N TRP A 225 1.06 19.29 6.51
CA TRP A 225 1.09 17.93 5.97
C TRP A 225 1.37 16.85 7.00
N ALA A 226 0.92 15.64 6.71
CA ALA A 226 1.24 14.42 7.42
C ALA A 226 1.65 13.34 6.42
N LEU A 227 2.58 12.48 6.83
CA LEU A 227 3.01 11.30 6.07
C LEU A 227 2.87 10.08 6.97
N PHE A 228 2.20 9.03 6.50
CA PHE A 228 2.00 7.79 7.25
C PHE A 228 2.55 6.59 6.47
N THR A 229 3.27 5.72 7.17
CA THR A 229 3.90 4.53 6.58
C THR A 229 4.13 3.44 7.65
N SER A 230 4.69 2.32 7.25
CA SER A 230 5.01 1.17 8.11
C SER A 230 5.97 0.24 7.38
N GLY A 231 6.81 -0.50 8.13
CA GLY A 231 7.59 -1.60 7.58
C GLY A 231 6.74 -2.83 7.20
N SER A 232 5.44 -2.81 7.50
CA SER A 232 4.55 -3.97 7.35
C SER A 232 4.44 -4.52 5.93
N LYS A 233 4.36 -3.66 4.91
CA LYS A 233 4.26 -4.09 3.51
C LYS A 233 5.63 -4.44 2.93
N SER A 234 6.68 -3.80 3.43
CA SER A 234 8.04 -4.07 3.00
C SER A 234 8.53 -5.42 3.51
N PHE A 235 8.21 -5.76 4.75
CA PHE A 235 8.74 -6.93 5.45
C PHE A 235 7.71 -8.03 5.74
N ASN A 236 6.51 -7.94 5.17
CA ASN A 236 5.43 -8.91 5.35
C ASN A 236 5.06 -9.16 6.83
N ILE A 237 4.92 -8.08 7.61
CA ILE A 237 4.52 -8.14 9.04
C ILE A 237 3.22 -7.39 9.38
N PRO A 238 2.18 -7.34 8.52
CA PRO A 238 0.97 -6.56 8.79
C PRO A 238 0.21 -7.02 10.04
N ALA A 239 0.30 -8.30 10.40
CA ALA A 239 -0.37 -8.87 11.57
C ALA A 239 0.26 -8.46 12.91
N PHE A 240 1.51 -8.00 12.93
CA PHE A 240 2.08 -7.39 14.15
C PHE A 240 1.44 -6.05 14.47
N THR A 241 0.73 -5.44 13.51
CA THR A 241 0.22 -4.07 13.58
C THR A 241 1.35 -3.05 13.78
N GLY A 242 1.00 -1.79 14.02
CA GLY A 242 1.97 -0.73 14.22
C GLY A 242 2.36 -0.06 12.90
N ALA A 243 2.18 1.24 12.91
CA ALA A 243 2.56 2.16 11.86
C ALA A 243 3.18 3.39 12.51
N TYR A 244 3.90 4.17 11.72
CA TYR A 244 4.43 5.44 12.16
C TYR A 244 4.26 6.47 11.05
N GLY A 245 4.61 7.71 11.37
CA GLY A 245 4.59 8.77 10.39
C GLY A 245 5.18 10.04 10.94
N PHE A 246 5.01 11.11 10.19
CA PHE A 246 5.50 12.43 10.55
C PHE A 246 4.34 13.42 10.53
N ILE A 247 4.22 14.19 11.61
CA ILE A 247 3.38 15.38 11.69
C ILE A 247 4.32 16.49 12.21
N PRO A 248 4.87 17.34 11.33
CA PRO A 248 5.85 18.36 11.74
C PRO A 248 5.26 19.41 12.66
N GLU A 249 4.04 19.86 12.37
CA GLU A 249 3.35 20.91 13.12
C GLU A 249 3.02 20.44 14.55
N GLU A 250 3.66 21.08 15.54
CA GLU A 250 3.63 20.65 16.95
C GLU A 250 2.21 20.53 17.52
N ASN A 251 1.36 21.54 17.30
CA ASN A 251 -0.02 21.53 17.79
C ASN A 251 -0.84 20.38 17.19
N GLU A 252 -0.59 20.05 15.93
CA GLU A 252 -1.33 19.01 15.20
C GLU A 252 -0.86 17.62 15.62
N ARG A 253 0.46 17.47 15.78
CA ARG A 253 1.09 16.28 16.33
C ARG A 253 0.60 15.99 17.73
N ASP A 254 0.56 16.98 18.60
CA ASP A 254 0.13 16.82 19.98
C ASP A 254 -1.36 16.50 20.06
N SER A 255 -2.20 17.15 19.23
CA SER A 255 -3.63 16.81 19.09
C SER A 255 -3.82 15.37 18.63
N TYR A 256 -3.05 14.90 17.65
CA TYR A 256 -3.04 13.50 17.22
C TYR A 256 -2.67 12.53 18.36
N LEU A 257 -1.56 12.79 19.06
CA LEU A 257 -1.09 11.94 20.15
C LEU A 257 -2.04 11.95 21.37
N GLN A 258 -2.67 13.09 21.65
CA GLN A 258 -3.69 13.21 22.70
C GLN A 258 -4.94 12.40 22.34
N ALA A 259 -5.40 12.42 21.08
CA ALA A 259 -6.52 11.59 20.64
C ALA A 259 -6.18 10.09 20.74
N LEU A 260 -5.01 9.69 20.23
CA LEU A 260 -4.52 8.30 20.32
C LEU A 260 -4.50 7.80 21.78
N LYS A 261 -4.01 8.63 22.71
CA LYS A 261 -3.89 8.27 24.12
C LYS A 261 -5.20 8.39 24.90
N GLY A 262 -5.80 9.57 24.87
CA GLY A 262 -6.88 9.98 25.77
C GLY A 262 -8.26 9.59 25.27
N ARG A 263 -8.51 9.69 23.96
CA ARG A 263 -9.82 9.35 23.39
C ARG A 263 -9.90 7.87 23.03
N ASP A 264 -8.86 7.34 22.39
CA ASP A 264 -8.92 6.00 21.79
C ASP A 264 -8.24 4.92 22.64
N GLY A 265 -7.35 5.31 23.58
CA GLY A 265 -6.68 4.35 24.49
C GLY A 265 -5.60 3.49 23.83
N LEU A 266 -5.04 3.92 22.70
CA LEU A 266 -4.16 3.11 21.83
C LEU A 266 -2.67 3.54 21.86
N SER A 267 -2.29 4.35 22.85
CA SER A 267 -0.92 4.91 22.94
C SER A 267 0.19 3.94 23.35
N SER A 268 -0.18 2.76 23.86
CA SER A 268 0.79 1.70 24.21
C SER A 268 0.87 0.69 23.06
N PRO A 269 1.95 0.68 22.26
CA PRO A 269 2.09 -0.22 21.13
C PRO A 269 2.34 -1.66 21.56
N SER A 270 2.08 -2.59 20.64
CA SER A 270 2.53 -3.98 20.75
C SER A 270 4.06 -4.02 20.76
N VAL A 271 4.67 -4.67 21.76
CA VAL A 271 6.14 -4.76 21.85
C VAL A 271 6.74 -5.56 20.68
N PRO A 272 6.20 -6.71 20.27
CA PRO A 272 6.64 -7.39 19.04
C PRO A 272 6.61 -6.49 17.81
N ALA A 273 5.61 -5.59 17.69
CA ALA A 273 5.53 -4.66 16.57
C ALA A 273 6.73 -3.71 16.53
N LEU A 274 7.08 -3.09 17.67
CA LEU A 274 8.23 -2.19 17.74
C LEU A 274 9.54 -2.94 17.44
N VAL A 275 9.72 -4.11 18.04
CA VAL A 275 10.94 -4.92 17.85
C VAL A 275 11.10 -5.35 16.40
N ALA A 276 10.01 -5.77 15.75
CA ALA A 276 10.02 -6.15 14.35
C ALA A 276 10.41 -4.97 13.44
N HIS A 277 9.84 -3.78 13.67
CA HIS A 277 10.20 -2.58 12.89
C HIS A 277 11.67 -2.17 13.10
N ILE A 278 12.16 -2.22 14.35
CA ILE A 278 13.57 -1.90 14.65
C ILE A 278 14.51 -2.85 13.92
N ALA A 279 14.27 -4.16 14.01
CA ALA A 279 15.10 -5.17 13.36
C ALA A 279 15.04 -5.07 11.82
N ALA A 280 13.85 -4.84 11.29
CA ALA A 280 13.62 -4.65 9.85
C ALA A 280 14.47 -3.50 9.28
N TYR A 281 14.46 -2.34 9.94
CA TYR A 281 15.15 -1.16 9.45
C TYR A 281 16.65 -1.15 9.75
N ARG A 282 17.10 -1.85 10.79
CA ARG A 282 18.54 -1.96 11.07
C ARG A 282 19.23 -2.99 10.18
N ASP A 283 18.61 -4.16 10.03
CA ASP A 283 19.31 -5.35 9.52
C ASP A 283 18.56 -6.02 8.36
N GLY A 284 17.34 -5.59 8.04
CA GLY A 284 16.49 -6.22 7.03
C GLY A 284 16.78 -5.81 5.58
N ALA A 285 17.63 -4.81 5.34
CA ALA A 285 17.90 -4.29 4.00
C ALA A 285 18.31 -5.37 2.98
N PRO A 286 19.25 -6.30 3.28
CA PRO A 286 19.63 -7.35 2.34
C PRO A 286 18.49 -8.30 1.97
N TRP A 287 17.60 -8.61 2.92
CA TRP A 287 16.42 -9.45 2.66
C TRP A 287 15.43 -8.75 1.75
N LEU A 288 15.18 -7.46 2.02
CA LEU A 288 14.27 -6.66 1.22
C LEU A 288 14.76 -6.49 -0.21
N ASP A 289 16.06 -6.27 -0.41
CA ASP A 289 16.63 -6.12 -1.75
C ASP A 289 16.51 -7.43 -2.54
N ALA A 290 16.80 -8.58 -1.93
CA ALA A 290 16.59 -9.88 -2.57
C ALA A 290 15.10 -10.18 -2.86
N LEU A 291 14.20 -9.80 -1.95
CA LEU A 291 12.76 -9.93 -2.17
C LEU A 291 12.33 -9.07 -3.36
N ARG A 292 12.79 -7.81 -3.45
CA ARG A 292 12.45 -6.91 -4.55
C ARG A 292 12.89 -7.47 -5.90
N ASP A 293 14.09 -8.05 -5.99
CA ASP A 293 14.55 -8.72 -7.21
C ASP A 293 13.64 -9.89 -7.61
N TYR A 294 13.24 -10.70 -6.64
CA TYR A 294 12.34 -11.84 -6.87
C TYR A 294 10.95 -11.38 -7.35
N LEU A 295 10.38 -10.37 -6.68
CA LEU A 295 9.08 -9.79 -7.03
C LEU A 295 9.10 -9.11 -8.41
N GLN A 296 10.20 -8.44 -8.75
CA GLN A 296 10.36 -7.84 -10.08
C GLN A 296 10.44 -8.93 -11.16
N ALA A 297 11.15 -10.03 -10.90
CA ALA A 297 11.14 -11.18 -11.80
C ALA A 297 9.72 -11.77 -11.93
N ASN A 298 8.95 -11.83 -10.84
CA ASN A 298 7.55 -12.25 -10.86
C ASN A 298 6.70 -11.36 -11.77
N MET A 299 6.83 -10.04 -11.68
CA MET A 299 6.15 -9.10 -12.57
C MET A 299 6.50 -9.31 -14.05
N ARG A 300 7.79 -9.51 -14.37
CA ARG A 300 8.24 -9.73 -15.75
C ARG A 300 7.60 -10.98 -16.37
N TYR A 301 7.58 -12.08 -15.62
CA TYR A 301 6.90 -13.29 -16.07
C TYR A 301 5.40 -13.10 -16.33
N VAL A 302 4.70 -12.33 -15.49
CA VAL A 302 3.28 -12.02 -15.72
C VAL A 302 3.12 -11.31 -17.07
N ALA A 303 3.98 -10.31 -17.32
CA ALA A 303 3.97 -9.59 -18.59
C ALA A 303 4.28 -10.49 -19.78
N ASP A 304 5.37 -11.25 -19.72
CA ASP A 304 5.80 -12.14 -20.81
C ASP A 304 4.72 -13.18 -21.12
N THR A 305 4.17 -13.82 -20.08
CA THR A 305 3.20 -14.92 -20.25
C THR A 305 1.85 -14.41 -20.78
N LEU A 306 1.34 -13.29 -20.23
CA LEU A 306 0.09 -12.70 -20.70
C LEU A 306 0.22 -12.11 -22.11
N ASN A 307 1.31 -11.41 -22.42
CA ASN A 307 1.51 -10.83 -23.75
C ASN A 307 1.78 -11.90 -24.82
N ASN A 308 2.39 -13.03 -24.46
CA ASN A 308 2.51 -14.18 -25.36
C ASN A 308 1.15 -14.83 -25.65
N ALA A 309 0.26 -14.94 -24.65
CA ALA A 309 -1.08 -15.48 -24.83
C ALA A 309 -2.04 -14.50 -25.53
N PHE A 310 -1.89 -13.21 -25.25
CA PHE A 310 -2.75 -12.12 -25.73
C PHE A 310 -1.91 -10.89 -26.10
N PRO A 311 -1.30 -10.85 -27.29
CA PRO A 311 -0.43 -9.74 -27.71
C PRO A 311 -1.10 -8.37 -27.68
N ALA A 312 -2.44 -8.31 -27.79
CA ALA A 312 -3.23 -7.08 -27.71
C ALA A 312 -3.16 -6.38 -26.34
N LEU A 313 -2.82 -7.11 -25.25
CA LEU A 313 -2.66 -6.51 -23.93
C LEU A 313 -1.49 -5.54 -23.88
N CYS A 314 -0.35 -5.93 -24.47
CA CYS A 314 0.91 -5.18 -24.42
C CYS A 314 1.22 -4.63 -23.00
N TRP A 315 0.89 -5.42 -21.97
CA TRP A 315 0.97 -4.99 -20.59
C TRP A 315 2.43 -4.90 -20.14
N GLN A 316 2.74 -3.90 -19.32
CA GLN A 316 4.07 -3.68 -18.76
C GLN A 316 3.98 -3.67 -17.23
N PRO A 317 4.98 -4.23 -16.53
CA PRO A 317 5.08 -4.07 -15.09
C PRO A 317 5.01 -2.60 -14.66
N PRO A 318 4.28 -2.26 -13.58
CA PRO A 318 4.26 -0.90 -13.05
C PRO A 318 5.62 -0.52 -12.47
N GLU A 319 5.79 0.74 -12.07
CA GLU A 319 7.05 1.30 -11.54
C GLU A 319 7.32 0.87 -10.07
N ALA A 320 6.27 0.45 -9.37
CA ALA A 320 6.32 0.03 -7.97
C ALA A 320 5.20 -0.95 -7.59
N THR A 321 5.27 -1.39 -6.33
CA THR A 321 4.40 -2.35 -5.65
C THR A 321 4.46 -3.75 -6.25
N TYR A 322 4.16 -4.76 -5.43
CA TYR A 322 3.99 -6.14 -5.86
C TYR A 322 2.54 -6.46 -6.29
N LEU A 323 1.80 -5.46 -6.76
CA LEU A 323 0.41 -5.58 -7.19
C LEU A 323 0.32 -5.26 -8.68
N ALA A 324 0.14 -6.29 -9.51
CA ALA A 324 0.02 -6.12 -10.96
C ALA A 324 -1.38 -5.61 -11.31
N TRP A 325 -1.47 -4.37 -11.78
CA TRP A 325 -2.70 -3.74 -12.26
C TRP A 325 -2.82 -3.92 -13.78
N ILE A 326 -3.60 -4.91 -14.19
CA ILE A 326 -3.64 -5.43 -15.55
C ILE A 326 -4.86 -4.89 -16.28
N ASP A 327 -4.65 -4.18 -17.39
CA ASP A 327 -5.70 -3.66 -18.26
C ASP A 327 -6.16 -4.73 -19.26
N LEU A 328 -7.38 -5.25 -19.08
CA LEU A 328 -7.97 -6.29 -19.94
C LEU A 328 -8.93 -5.72 -20.99
N ARG A 329 -9.16 -4.40 -21.01
CA ARG A 329 -10.07 -3.75 -21.96
C ARG A 329 -9.74 -4.05 -23.44
N PRO A 330 -8.46 -4.20 -23.86
CA PRO A 330 -8.16 -4.61 -25.23
C PRO A 330 -8.74 -5.98 -25.64
N LEU A 331 -9.08 -6.84 -24.68
CA LEU A 331 -9.69 -8.14 -24.94
C LEU A 331 -11.23 -8.10 -24.98
N ASN A 332 -11.85 -6.98 -24.63
CA ASN A 332 -13.29 -6.79 -24.62
C ASN A 332 -14.07 -7.88 -23.85
N VAL A 333 -13.49 -8.34 -22.73
CA VAL A 333 -14.10 -9.34 -21.84
C VAL A 333 -15.00 -8.68 -20.81
N ASP A 334 -16.12 -9.33 -20.46
CA ASP A 334 -16.99 -8.88 -19.38
C ASP A 334 -16.38 -9.22 -18.01
N ASP A 335 -16.25 -8.21 -17.14
CA ASP A 335 -15.63 -8.37 -15.82
C ASP A 335 -16.33 -9.42 -14.94
N ARG A 336 -17.67 -9.52 -15.02
CA ARG A 336 -18.44 -10.46 -14.18
C ARG A 336 -18.33 -11.88 -14.70
N ALA A 337 -18.38 -12.06 -16.01
CA ALA A 337 -18.14 -13.35 -16.66
C ALA A 337 -16.71 -13.84 -16.37
N LEU A 338 -15.71 -12.96 -16.42
CA LEU A 338 -14.33 -13.29 -16.07
C LEU A 338 -14.19 -13.72 -14.61
N GLN A 339 -14.79 -12.99 -13.68
CA GLN A 339 -14.78 -13.37 -12.27
C GLN A 339 -15.47 -14.72 -12.06
N GLN A 340 -16.59 -14.98 -12.73
CA GLN A 340 -17.27 -16.27 -12.67
C GLN A 340 -16.38 -17.41 -13.20
N ALA A 341 -15.75 -17.24 -14.36
CA ALA A 341 -14.86 -18.25 -14.93
C ALA A 341 -13.65 -18.52 -14.02
N LEU A 342 -13.02 -17.48 -13.49
CA LEU A 342 -11.91 -17.59 -12.53
C LEU A 342 -12.29 -18.41 -11.29
N ILE A 343 -13.44 -18.11 -10.67
CA ILE A 343 -13.90 -18.74 -9.43
C ILE A 343 -14.44 -20.16 -9.68
N ALA A 344 -15.36 -20.30 -10.63
CA ALA A 344 -16.12 -21.53 -10.83
C ALA A 344 -15.30 -22.61 -11.56
N GLU A 345 -14.56 -22.21 -12.60
CA GLU A 345 -13.85 -23.13 -13.50
C GLU A 345 -12.38 -23.28 -13.11
N GLN A 346 -11.70 -22.16 -12.87
CA GLN A 346 -10.24 -22.16 -12.67
C GLN A 346 -9.84 -22.25 -11.19
N LYS A 347 -10.79 -22.07 -10.26
CA LYS A 347 -10.53 -22.04 -8.80
C LYS A 347 -9.45 -21.03 -8.42
N VAL A 348 -9.44 -19.86 -9.07
CA VAL A 348 -8.48 -18.76 -8.81
C VAL A 348 -9.25 -17.52 -8.35
N ALA A 349 -8.78 -16.88 -7.27
CA ALA A 349 -9.33 -15.63 -6.76
C ALA A 349 -8.38 -14.47 -7.04
N ILE A 350 -8.72 -13.60 -8.00
CA ILE A 350 -7.98 -12.37 -8.34
C ILE A 350 -8.89 -11.17 -8.08
N MET A 351 -8.36 -10.12 -7.45
CA MET A 351 -9.17 -8.93 -7.16
C MET A 351 -9.66 -8.27 -8.45
N PRO A 352 -10.98 -8.11 -8.63
CA PRO A 352 -11.51 -7.38 -9.76
C PRO A 352 -11.18 -5.89 -9.65
N GLY A 353 -10.94 -5.24 -10.79
CA GLY A 353 -10.55 -3.85 -10.83
C GLY A 353 -11.66 -2.88 -10.38
N TYR A 354 -12.92 -3.24 -10.61
CA TYR A 354 -14.07 -2.44 -10.15
C TYR A 354 -14.15 -2.29 -8.62
N THR A 355 -13.38 -3.08 -7.84
CA THR A 355 -13.22 -2.87 -6.40
C THR A 355 -12.52 -1.54 -6.06
N TYR A 356 -11.69 -1.01 -6.97
CA TYR A 356 -10.87 0.19 -6.75
C TYR A 356 -11.50 1.47 -7.32
N GLY A 357 -12.79 1.42 -7.66
CA GLY A 357 -13.54 2.51 -8.28
C GLY A 357 -13.94 2.22 -9.73
N PRO A 358 -14.82 3.06 -10.31
CA PRO A 358 -15.33 2.88 -11.66
C PRO A 358 -14.22 2.93 -12.74
N GLU A 359 -13.12 3.62 -12.47
CA GLU A 359 -11.95 3.66 -13.36
C GLU A 359 -11.19 2.33 -13.43
N GLY A 360 -11.48 1.40 -12.50
CA GLY A 360 -10.95 0.04 -12.52
C GLY A 360 -11.81 -0.98 -13.27
N ASN A 361 -12.94 -0.58 -13.86
CA ASN A 361 -13.70 -1.48 -14.75
C ASN A 361 -12.82 -1.93 -15.93
N GLY A 362 -12.80 -3.22 -16.22
CA GLY A 362 -11.91 -3.83 -17.23
C GLY A 362 -10.48 -4.09 -16.74
N PHE A 363 -10.18 -3.89 -15.45
CA PHE A 363 -8.87 -4.21 -14.87
C PHE A 363 -8.94 -5.40 -13.89
N LEU A 364 -7.77 -5.99 -13.60
CA LEU A 364 -7.55 -6.88 -12.45
C LEU A 364 -6.37 -6.39 -11.61
N ARG A 365 -6.40 -6.65 -10.29
CA ARG A 365 -5.22 -6.54 -9.41
C ARG A 365 -4.75 -7.92 -8.99
N LEU A 366 -3.64 -8.38 -9.56
CA LEU A 366 -2.99 -9.64 -9.23
C LEU A 366 -1.83 -9.40 -8.23
N ASN A 367 -1.92 -9.95 -7.02
CA ASN A 367 -0.81 -9.89 -6.06
C ASN A 367 0.31 -10.88 -6.46
N VAL A 368 1.49 -10.39 -6.83
CA VAL A 368 2.65 -11.24 -7.21
C VAL A 368 3.59 -11.56 -6.04
N GLY A 369 3.20 -11.19 -4.82
CA GLY A 369 3.86 -11.46 -3.55
C GLY A 369 3.77 -12.92 -3.11
N CYS A 370 4.14 -13.85 -3.97
CA CYS A 370 4.11 -15.29 -3.68
C CYS A 370 5.20 -16.05 -4.45
N PRO A 371 5.50 -17.29 -4.08
CA PRO A 371 6.43 -18.14 -4.82
C PRO A 371 6.04 -18.26 -6.30
N ARG A 372 7.05 -18.34 -7.17
CA ARG A 372 6.94 -18.48 -8.63
C ARG A 372 5.92 -19.55 -9.03
N GLU A 373 5.99 -20.73 -8.42
CA GLU A 373 5.11 -21.86 -8.71
C GLU A 373 3.63 -21.51 -8.50
N LYS A 374 3.30 -20.81 -7.40
CA LYS A 374 1.94 -20.34 -7.15
C LYS A 374 1.53 -19.34 -8.23
N LEU A 375 2.40 -18.37 -8.54
CA LEU A 375 2.11 -17.34 -9.54
C LEU A 375 1.85 -17.94 -10.93
N GLU A 376 2.64 -18.93 -11.36
CA GLU A 376 2.47 -19.66 -12.62
C GLU A 376 1.06 -20.24 -12.72
N ARG A 377 0.62 -20.98 -11.70
CA ARG A 377 -0.74 -21.56 -11.64
C ARG A 377 -1.84 -20.49 -11.70
N GLY A 378 -1.64 -19.35 -11.04
CA GLY A 378 -2.59 -18.23 -11.07
C GLY A 378 -2.71 -17.58 -12.45
N VAL A 379 -1.58 -17.36 -13.12
CA VAL A 379 -1.52 -16.78 -14.47
C VAL A 379 -2.08 -17.75 -15.51
N GLU A 380 -1.77 -19.05 -15.39
CA GLU A 380 -2.36 -20.10 -16.23
C GLU A 380 -3.89 -20.14 -16.10
N GLY A 381 -4.41 -20.09 -14.86
CA GLY A 381 -5.85 -20.00 -14.61
C GLY A 381 -6.47 -18.74 -15.21
N LEU A 382 -5.81 -17.59 -15.09
CA LEU A 382 -6.28 -16.35 -15.74
C LEU A 382 -6.34 -16.48 -17.26
N ILE A 383 -5.31 -17.05 -17.89
CA ILE A 383 -5.27 -17.26 -19.34
C ILE A 383 -6.38 -18.22 -19.79
N ALA A 384 -6.60 -19.30 -19.04
CA ALA A 384 -7.66 -20.26 -19.34
C ALA A 384 -9.07 -19.63 -19.23
N ALA A 385 -9.32 -18.83 -18.19
CA ALA A 385 -10.58 -18.10 -18.04
C ALA A 385 -10.79 -17.04 -19.14
N LEU A 386 -9.75 -16.33 -19.56
CA LEU A 386 -9.85 -15.38 -20.67
C LEU A 386 -10.17 -16.09 -21.99
N ARG A 387 -9.54 -17.24 -22.26
CA ARG A 387 -9.79 -18.03 -23.47
C ARG A 387 -11.19 -18.63 -23.53
N SER A 388 -11.82 -18.95 -22.38
CA SER A 388 -13.20 -19.46 -22.38
C SER A 388 -14.25 -18.37 -22.69
N LEU A 389 -13.85 -17.10 -22.63
CA LEU A 389 -14.70 -15.93 -22.88
C LEU A 389 -14.39 -15.22 -24.21
N SER A 390 -13.35 -15.66 -24.91
CA SER A 390 -12.87 -15.07 -26.18
C SER A 390 -13.56 -15.65 -27.41
#